data_AF-A0A6B3W395-F1
#
_entry.id   AF-A0A6B3W395-F1
#
_cell.length_a   1.000
_cell.length_b   1.000
_cell.length_c   1.000
_cell.angle_alpha   90.00
_cell.angle_beta   90.00
_cell.angle_gamma   90.00
#
_symmetry.space_group_name_H-M   'P 1'
#
loop_
_entity.id
_entity.type
_entity.pdbx_description
1 polymer ?
#
loop_
_entity_poly.entity_id
_entity_poly.type
_entity_poly.pdbx_seq_one_letter_code
_entity_poly.pdbx_strand_id
1 'polypeptide(L)'
;MKKFLLAITIVLGGMLLMGCTDFVEANRKEIKESVKFFIEMNKLDPEKVEIGKIYPPKRYPNGDYEFMVDILYTGHPYFSILLEADPKSLRMKDHKDFFKVEVFNYLYIEERYEEFKPAIDYLESLGAEDTFRPKDSKVKYFFTSVGLDPELNEEIKQAYRESNKNLDQLKQYIKDHKEKITSLDSNTEIIAYLEDVDDEQAAIIKEELTKRLPKGTYVVEIGKDDVELGGINIGLGGQITIE
;
A
#
# COMPACT_ATOMS: atom_id res chain seq x y z
N MET A 1 37.93 21.45 -20.51
CA MET A 1 36.45 21.45 -20.63
C MET A 1 36.06 21.12 -22.06
N LYS A 2 35.49 19.93 -22.29
CA LYS A 2 34.40 19.69 -23.26
C LYS A 2 34.10 18.18 -23.34
N LYS A 3 32.93 17.85 -22.79
CA LYS A 3 31.92 16.87 -23.24
C LYS A 3 32.29 15.38 -23.16
N PHE A 4 31.94 14.78 -22.03
CA PHE A 4 31.55 13.37 -21.93
C PHE A 4 30.30 13.13 -22.81
N LEU A 5 30.41 12.27 -23.81
CA LEU A 5 29.25 11.72 -24.51
C LEU A 5 28.73 10.54 -23.67
N LEU A 6 27.57 10.72 -23.05
CA LEU A 6 26.80 9.64 -22.44
C LEU A 6 26.07 8.91 -23.58
N ALA A 7 26.58 7.76 -24.00
CA ALA A 7 25.93 6.91 -24.99
C ALA A 7 24.79 6.14 -24.32
N ILE A 8 23.56 6.66 -24.44
CA ILE A 8 22.33 5.92 -24.11
C ILE A 8 22.22 4.78 -25.13
N THR A 9 22.51 3.56 -24.70
CA THR A 9 22.32 2.36 -25.52
C THR A 9 20.87 1.90 -25.36
N ILE A 10 20.02 2.24 -26.33
CA ILE A 10 18.69 1.65 -26.48
C ILE A 10 18.90 0.27 -27.11
N VAL A 11 18.72 -0.80 -26.33
CA VAL A 11 18.65 -2.17 -26.87
C VAL A 11 17.23 -2.40 -27.37
N LEU A 12 17.11 -2.47 -28.70
CA LEU A 12 15.89 -2.85 -29.42
C LEU A 12 15.77 -4.37 -29.48
N GLY A 13 14.72 -4.89 -28.84
CA GLY A 13 13.81 -5.91 -29.39
C GLY A 13 14.38 -7.26 -29.82
N GLY A 14 14.31 -8.24 -28.91
CA GLY A 14 14.20 -9.66 -29.26
C GLY A 14 12.79 -10.16 -28.99
N MET A 15 11.97 -10.35 -30.03
CA MET A 15 10.76 -11.16 -29.95
C MET A 15 11.15 -12.64 -29.95
N LEU A 16 10.84 -13.37 -28.88
CA LEU A 16 10.60 -14.81 -28.93
C LEU A 16 9.51 -15.16 -27.91
N LEU A 17 8.35 -15.56 -28.43
CA LEU A 17 7.26 -16.19 -27.69
C LEU A 17 7.64 -17.65 -27.42
N MET A 18 8.33 -17.93 -26.32
CA MET A 18 8.45 -19.26 -25.70
C MET A 18 8.58 -19.05 -24.19
N GLY A 19 7.75 -19.77 -23.41
CA GLY A 19 7.75 -19.82 -21.95
C GLY A 19 7.34 -18.54 -21.21
N CYS A 20 6.17 -18.54 -20.55
CA CYS A 20 5.79 -17.48 -19.60
C CYS A 20 6.79 -17.36 -18.43
N THR A 21 7.49 -18.45 -18.09
CA THR A 21 8.64 -18.46 -17.17
C THR A 21 9.88 -17.81 -17.77
N ASP A 22 10.13 -18.01 -19.07
CA ASP A 22 11.33 -17.56 -19.76
C ASP A 22 11.38 -16.04 -19.86
N PHE A 23 10.23 -15.36 -20.03
CA PHE A 23 10.19 -13.89 -19.97
C PHE A 23 10.67 -13.36 -18.62
N VAL A 24 10.13 -13.91 -17.52
CA VAL A 24 10.46 -13.44 -16.18
C VAL A 24 11.92 -13.71 -15.86
N GLU A 25 12.43 -14.89 -16.17
CA GLU A 25 13.82 -15.26 -15.92
C GLU A 25 14.79 -14.44 -16.77
N ALA A 26 14.51 -14.29 -18.07
CA ALA A 26 15.37 -13.53 -18.98
C ALA A 26 15.48 -12.05 -18.61
N ASN A 27 14.40 -11.45 -18.09
CA ASN A 27 14.34 -10.01 -17.82
C ASN A 27 14.45 -9.66 -16.32
N ARG A 28 14.61 -10.64 -15.42
CA ARG A 28 14.53 -10.43 -13.96
C ARG A 28 15.42 -9.30 -13.48
N LYS A 29 16.68 -9.24 -13.94
CA LYS A 29 17.64 -8.22 -13.51
C LYS A 29 17.18 -6.82 -13.94
N GLU A 30 16.79 -6.66 -15.21
CA GLU A 30 16.35 -5.38 -15.77
C GLU A 30 15.05 -4.90 -15.14
N ILE A 31 14.11 -5.83 -14.86
CA ILE A 31 12.88 -5.52 -14.11
C ILE A 31 13.22 -5.00 -12.72
N LYS A 32 14.16 -5.64 -12.00
CA LYS A 32 14.61 -5.16 -10.67
C LYS A 32 15.19 -3.75 -10.73
N GLU A 33 16.04 -3.47 -11.71
CA GLU A 33 16.61 -2.13 -11.91
C GLU A 33 15.53 -1.10 -12.27
N SER A 34 14.54 -1.48 -13.09
CA SER A 34 13.43 -0.58 -13.44
C SER A 34 12.52 -0.26 -12.25
N VAL A 35 12.24 -1.24 -11.38
CA VAL A 35 11.51 -1.00 -10.12
C VAL A 35 12.29 -0.06 -9.22
N LYS A 36 13.59 -0.29 -9.01
CA LYS A 36 14.44 0.61 -8.20
C LYS A 36 14.44 2.03 -8.76
N PHE A 37 14.57 2.18 -10.08
CA PHE A 37 14.48 3.48 -10.73
C PHE A 37 13.11 4.15 -10.54
N PHE A 38 12.01 3.40 -10.59
CA PHE A 38 10.68 3.93 -10.30
C PHE A 38 10.58 4.47 -8.86
N ILE A 39 11.11 3.73 -7.88
CA ILE A 39 11.13 4.15 -6.47
C ILE A 39 11.98 5.43 -6.31
N GLU A 40 13.19 5.46 -6.87
CA GLU A 40 14.08 6.62 -6.82
C GLU A 40 13.45 7.86 -7.49
N MET A 41 12.80 7.68 -8.64
CA MET A 41 12.08 8.75 -9.33
C MET A 41 10.94 9.32 -8.49
N ASN A 42 10.44 8.58 -7.50
CA ASN A 42 9.45 9.03 -6.52
C ASN A 42 10.08 9.56 -5.22
N LYS A 43 11.39 9.83 -5.21
CA LYS A 43 12.16 10.35 -4.07
C LYS A 43 12.11 9.45 -2.83
N LEU A 44 11.99 8.14 -3.07
CA LEU A 44 12.04 7.10 -2.07
C LEU A 44 13.36 6.34 -2.16
N ASP A 45 13.72 5.61 -1.09
CA ASP A 45 14.98 4.87 -1.02
C ASP A 45 14.89 3.55 -1.81
N PRO A 46 15.56 3.41 -2.96
CA PRO A 46 15.46 2.21 -3.79
C PRO A 46 16.02 0.94 -3.13
N GLU A 47 16.75 1.03 -2.01
CA GLU A 47 17.22 -0.14 -1.27
C GLU A 47 16.18 -0.68 -0.27
N LYS A 48 15.06 0.02 -0.10
CA LYS A 48 13.93 -0.40 0.74
C LYS A 48 12.82 -1.13 -0.03
N VAL A 49 13.01 -1.39 -1.32
CA VAL A 49 12.04 -2.13 -2.13
C VAL A 49 12.43 -3.60 -2.25
N GLU A 50 11.48 -4.46 -1.90
CA GLU A 50 11.51 -5.89 -2.16
C GLU A 50 10.57 -6.20 -3.31
N ILE A 51 11.01 -7.10 -4.20
CA ILE A 51 10.21 -7.54 -5.35
C ILE A 51 9.74 -8.95 -5.05
N GLY A 52 8.42 -9.10 -4.95
CA GLY A 52 7.76 -10.38 -4.77
C GLY A 52 7.61 -11.11 -6.09
N LYS A 53 6.37 -11.33 -6.51
CA LYS A 53 6.06 -12.05 -7.74
C LYS A 53 6.10 -11.12 -8.96
N ILE A 54 6.75 -11.58 -10.01
CA ILE A 54 6.68 -10.98 -11.34
C ILE A 54 5.70 -11.82 -12.15
N TYR A 55 4.58 -11.22 -12.54
CA TYR A 55 3.58 -11.86 -13.38
C TYR A 55 4.00 -11.76 -14.84
N PRO A 56 3.84 -12.82 -15.64
CA PRO A 56 4.16 -12.77 -17.05
C PRO A 56 3.25 -11.78 -17.80
N PRO A 57 3.68 -11.28 -18.97
CA PRO A 57 2.87 -10.41 -19.79
C PRO A 57 1.50 -11.00 -20.12
N LYS A 58 0.46 -10.18 -20.00
CA LYS A 58 -0.92 -10.50 -20.33
C LYS A 58 -1.47 -9.46 -21.28
N ARG A 59 -2.27 -9.92 -22.25
CA ARG A 59 -3.07 -9.03 -23.10
C ARG A 59 -4.46 -8.88 -22.48
N TYR A 60 -4.84 -7.65 -22.20
CA TYR A 60 -6.16 -7.31 -21.67
C TYR A 60 -7.19 -7.10 -22.79
N PRO A 61 -8.50 -7.22 -22.50
CA PRO A 61 -9.55 -7.03 -23.50
C PRO A 61 -9.55 -5.66 -24.18
N ASN A 62 -9.04 -4.63 -23.50
CA ASN A 62 -8.89 -3.27 -24.04
C ASN A 62 -7.71 -3.12 -25.04
N GLY A 63 -6.93 -4.18 -25.25
CA GLY A 63 -5.79 -4.20 -26.16
C GLY A 63 -4.44 -3.93 -25.48
N ASP A 64 -4.43 -3.53 -24.20
CA ASP A 64 -3.20 -3.31 -23.45
C ASP A 64 -2.43 -4.61 -23.29
N TYR A 65 -1.11 -4.51 -23.36
CA TYR A 65 -0.20 -5.65 -23.22
C TYR A 65 0.85 -5.29 -22.18
N GLU A 66 0.72 -5.87 -20.99
CA GLU A 66 1.42 -5.45 -19.79
C GLU A 66 1.84 -6.65 -18.96
N PHE A 67 2.93 -6.51 -18.23
CA PHE A 67 3.28 -7.43 -17.14
C PHE A 67 3.16 -6.68 -15.82
N MET A 68 3.10 -7.43 -14.72
CA MET A 68 2.90 -6.83 -13.40
C MET A 68 3.97 -7.31 -12.41
N VAL A 69 4.29 -6.48 -11.43
CA VAL A 69 5.29 -6.76 -10.42
C VAL A 69 4.72 -6.44 -9.04
N ASP A 70 4.59 -7.44 -8.19
CA ASP A 70 4.33 -7.22 -6.76
C ASP A 70 5.58 -6.60 -6.13
N ILE A 71 5.42 -5.44 -5.53
CA ILE A 71 6.47 -4.78 -4.77
C ILE A 71 6.02 -4.52 -3.35
N LEU A 72 6.96 -4.68 -2.42
CA LEU A 72 6.83 -4.34 -1.02
C LEU A 72 7.88 -3.29 -0.72
N TYR A 73 7.48 -2.10 -0.28
CA TYR A 73 8.40 -1.05 0.13
C TYR A 73 8.39 -0.91 1.65
N THR A 74 9.51 -1.25 2.27
CA THR A 74 9.68 -1.29 3.74
C THR A 74 10.24 0.00 4.32
N GLY A 75 10.34 1.06 3.51
CA GLY A 75 10.76 2.38 3.94
C GLY A 75 9.60 3.21 4.47
N HIS A 76 9.82 4.53 4.59
CA HIS A 76 8.76 5.49 4.92
C HIS A 76 8.30 6.26 3.67
N PRO A 77 7.01 6.28 3.33
CA PRO A 77 5.91 5.49 3.92
C PRO A 77 6.01 4.01 3.53
N TYR A 78 5.46 3.10 4.32
CA TYR A 78 5.35 1.69 3.94
C TYR A 78 4.19 1.47 2.97
N PHE A 79 4.36 0.60 1.96
CA PHE A 79 3.27 0.18 1.08
C PHE A 79 3.59 -1.15 0.37
N SER A 80 2.54 -1.82 -0.09
CA SER A 80 2.62 -3.00 -0.95
C SER A 80 1.69 -2.80 -2.15
N ILE A 81 2.21 -2.84 -3.37
CA ILE A 81 1.44 -2.55 -4.59
C ILE A 81 1.82 -3.47 -5.74
N LEU A 82 0.88 -3.64 -6.67
CA LEU A 82 1.09 -4.28 -7.95
C LEU A 82 1.40 -3.21 -9.01
N LEU A 83 2.66 -3.11 -9.43
CA LEU A 83 3.08 -2.20 -10.48
C LEU A 83 2.83 -2.80 -11.86
N GLU A 84 2.26 -2.02 -12.77
CA GLU A 84 2.08 -2.37 -14.18
C GLU A 84 3.31 -1.94 -14.98
N ALA A 85 3.63 -2.66 -16.05
CA ALA A 85 4.81 -2.37 -16.85
C ALA A 85 4.70 -2.81 -18.32
N ASP A 86 5.38 -2.09 -19.20
CA ASP A 86 5.42 -2.38 -20.63
C ASP A 86 6.40 -3.54 -20.93
N PRO A 87 5.97 -4.65 -21.53
CA PRO A 87 6.82 -5.83 -21.75
C PRO A 87 7.97 -5.61 -22.75
N LYS A 88 7.97 -4.53 -23.52
CA LYS A 88 9.03 -4.23 -24.50
C LYS A 88 10.11 -3.33 -23.92
N SER A 89 9.72 -2.33 -23.14
CA SER A 89 10.64 -1.37 -22.53
C SER A 89 11.01 -1.70 -21.09
N LEU A 90 10.29 -2.64 -20.47
CA LEU A 90 10.37 -3.03 -19.06
C LEU A 90 10.11 -1.89 -18.06
N ARG A 91 9.68 -0.73 -18.54
CA ARG A 91 9.44 0.45 -17.71
C ARG A 91 8.17 0.27 -16.89
N MET A 92 8.32 0.47 -15.58
CA MET A 92 7.20 0.56 -14.65
C MET A 92 6.32 1.76 -14.99
N LYS A 93 5.02 1.57 -14.80
CA LYS A 93 3.98 2.57 -15.00
C LYS A 93 3.04 2.55 -13.80
N ASP A 94 2.50 3.72 -13.50
CA ASP A 94 1.47 3.90 -12.48
C ASP A 94 0.22 4.45 -13.19
N HIS A 95 -0.43 3.61 -13.99
CA HIS A 95 -1.48 4.05 -14.92
C HIS A 95 -2.69 4.69 -14.25
N LYS A 96 -2.92 4.36 -12.97
CA LYS A 96 -4.07 4.85 -12.19
C LYS A 96 -3.67 5.81 -11.09
N ASP A 97 -2.42 6.23 -11.05
CA ASP A 97 -1.85 7.01 -9.95
C ASP A 97 -2.06 6.31 -8.58
N PHE A 98 -2.14 4.98 -8.58
CA PHE A 98 -2.47 4.16 -7.42
C PHE A 98 -1.37 4.24 -6.37
N PHE A 99 -0.11 4.28 -6.80
CA PHE A 99 1.02 4.47 -5.89
C PHE A 99 0.89 5.77 -5.08
N LYS A 100 0.39 6.86 -5.69
CA LYS A 100 0.22 8.14 -4.99
C LYS A 100 -0.87 8.06 -3.93
N VAL A 101 -1.95 7.32 -4.23
CA VAL A 101 -3.04 7.07 -3.30
C VAL A 101 -2.57 6.23 -2.12
N GLU A 102 -1.79 5.19 -2.35
CA GLU A 102 -1.23 4.34 -1.27
C GLU A 102 -0.29 5.13 -0.36
N VAL A 103 0.59 5.96 -0.94
CA VAL A 103 1.42 6.89 -0.16
C VAL A 103 0.56 7.83 0.67
N PHE A 104 -0.49 8.42 0.08
CA PHE A 104 -1.39 9.31 0.80
C PHE A 104 -2.12 8.61 1.95
N ASN A 105 -2.71 7.43 1.71
CA ASN A 105 -3.45 6.67 2.71
C ASN A 105 -2.56 6.35 3.92
N TYR A 106 -1.31 5.91 3.68
CA TYR A 106 -0.37 5.64 4.77
C TYR A 106 -0.06 6.90 5.58
N LEU A 107 0.27 8.01 4.92
CA LEU A 107 0.59 9.26 5.60
C LEU A 107 -0.62 9.85 6.36
N TYR A 108 -1.84 9.62 5.86
CA TYR A 108 -3.07 10.04 6.53
C TYR A 108 -3.29 9.28 7.83
N ILE A 109 -3.13 7.96 7.83
CA ILE A 109 -3.19 7.17 9.07
C ILE A 109 -2.05 7.56 10.02
N GLU A 110 -0.84 7.81 9.51
CA GLU A 110 0.30 8.28 10.32
C GLU A 110 -0.02 9.61 11.03
N GLU A 111 -0.67 10.55 10.33
CA GLU A 111 -1.07 11.84 10.90
C GLU A 111 -2.13 11.70 11.99
N ARG A 112 -2.97 10.67 11.91
CA ARG A 112 -4.00 10.35 12.91
C ARG A 112 -3.51 9.42 14.01
N TYR A 113 -2.22 9.10 14.06
CA TYR A 113 -1.67 8.13 15.02
C TYR A 113 -2.08 8.40 16.46
N GLU A 114 -2.04 9.66 16.93
CA GLU A 114 -2.38 9.97 18.33
C GLU A 114 -3.86 9.66 18.65
N GLU A 115 -4.75 9.70 17.66
CA GLU A 115 -6.16 9.31 17.81
C GLU A 115 -6.32 7.79 17.90
N PHE A 116 -5.52 7.05 17.13
CA PHE A 116 -5.58 5.58 17.08
C PHE A 116 -4.74 4.91 18.16
N LYS A 117 -3.78 5.62 18.76
CA LYS A 117 -2.84 5.08 19.74
C LYS A 117 -3.51 4.29 20.88
N PRO A 118 -4.62 4.73 21.49
CA PRO A 118 -5.26 3.94 22.54
C PRO A 118 -5.74 2.56 22.08
N ALA A 119 -6.24 2.46 20.85
CA ALA A 119 -6.67 1.19 20.25
C ALA A 119 -5.46 0.33 19.84
N ILE A 120 -4.41 0.94 19.28
CA ILE A 120 -3.14 0.26 18.96
C ILE A 120 -2.54 -0.35 20.23
N ASP A 121 -2.37 0.44 21.29
CA ASP A 121 -1.79 -0.03 22.56
C ASP A 121 -2.61 -1.18 23.16
N TYR A 122 -3.95 -1.14 23.02
CA TYR A 122 -4.83 -2.21 23.48
C TYR A 122 -4.58 -3.50 22.69
N LEU A 123 -4.57 -3.45 21.35
CA LEU A 123 -4.32 -4.62 20.51
C LEU A 123 -2.93 -5.22 20.77
N GLU A 124 -1.91 -4.36 20.92
CA GLU A 124 -0.55 -4.80 21.28
C GLU A 124 -0.52 -5.48 22.66
N SER A 125 -1.31 -4.99 23.63
CA SER A 125 -1.39 -5.59 24.98
C SER A 125 -2.00 -6.99 24.99
N LEU A 126 -2.81 -7.33 23.98
CA LEU A 126 -3.36 -8.67 23.75
C LEU A 126 -2.35 -9.60 23.05
N GLY A 127 -1.21 -9.07 22.59
CA GLY A 127 -0.25 -9.80 21.77
C GLY A 127 -0.65 -9.89 20.30
N ALA A 128 -1.52 -8.98 19.81
CA ALA A 128 -1.91 -8.97 18.40
C ALA A 128 -0.74 -8.55 17.49
N GLU A 129 -0.63 -9.18 16.33
CA GLU A 129 0.44 -8.91 15.35
C GLU A 129 -0.11 -8.19 14.11
N ASP A 130 0.62 -7.18 13.63
CA ASP A 130 0.44 -6.63 12.28
C ASP A 130 1.41 -7.38 11.36
N THR A 131 0.89 -8.34 10.62
CA THR A 131 1.66 -9.19 9.71
C THR A 131 1.91 -8.53 8.36
N PHE A 132 1.29 -7.38 8.10
CA PHE A 132 1.44 -6.66 6.85
C PHE A 132 2.64 -5.72 6.91
N ARG A 133 2.89 -5.06 8.05
CA ARG A 133 3.86 -3.96 8.16
C ARG A 133 5.15 -4.34 8.92
N PRO A 134 6.25 -3.60 8.72
CA PRO A 134 7.45 -3.71 9.55
C PRO A 134 7.13 -3.49 11.03
N LYS A 135 7.78 -4.26 11.91
CA LYS A 135 7.50 -4.24 13.37
C LYS A 135 7.73 -2.87 14.02
N ASP A 136 8.63 -2.07 13.46
CA ASP A 136 8.98 -0.72 13.91
C ASP A 136 8.13 0.39 13.26
N SER A 137 7.15 0.03 12.43
CA SER A 137 6.21 0.99 11.85
C SER A 137 5.36 1.67 12.93
N LYS A 138 5.19 3.00 12.80
CA LYS A 138 4.26 3.79 13.61
C LYS A 138 2.80 3.49 13.25
N VAL A 139 2.53 3.23 11.98
CA VAL A 139 1.19 2.82 11.49
C VAL A 139 1.08 1.32 11.68
N LYS A 140 0.09 0.87 12.48
CA LYS A 140 -0.19 -0.55 12.75
C LYS A 140 -1.68 -0.80 12.72
N TYR A 141 -2.11 -1.96 12.24
CA TYR A 141 -3.49 -2.47 12.20
C TYR A 141 -4.51 -1.67 11.37
N PHE A 142 -4.34 -0.36 11.23
CA PHE A 142 -5.31 0.54 10.58
C PHE A 142 -5.01 0.71 9.09
N PHE A 143 -6.03 0.56 8.24
CA PHE A 143 -5.96 0.79 6.80
C PHE A 143 -7.12 1.69 6.37
N THR A 144 -6.95 2.39 5.25
CA THR A 144 -7.98 3.26 4.70
C THR A 144 -7.83 3.32 3.19
N SER A 145 -8.95 3.49 2.51
CA SER A 145 -9.03 3.74 1.09
C SER A 145 -9.50 5.16 0.78
N VAL A 146 -9.49 6.09 1.75
CA VAL A 146 -10.04 7.45 1.57
C VAL A 146 -9.40 8.21 0.41
N GLY A 147 -8.14 7.91 0.05
CA GLY A 147 -7.51 8.51 -1.12
C GLY A 147 -8.10 8.08 -2.46
N LEU A 148 -8.95 7.05 -2.50
CA LEU A 148 -9.76 6.66 -3.66
C LEU A 148 -11.10 7.39 -3.73
N ASP A 149 -11.48 8.16 -2.71
CA ASP A 149 -12.72 8.92 -2.70
C ASP A 149 -12.75 9.90 -3.90
N PRO A 150 -13.80 9.90 -4.74
CA PRO A 150 -13.86 10.75 -5.93
C PRO A 150 -13.68 12.25 -5.67
N GLU A 151 -14.06 12.74 -4.48
CA GLU A 151 -13.94 14.15 -4.10
C GLU A 151 -12.53 14.54 -3.64
N LEU A 152 -11.67 13.56 -3.35
CA LEU A 152 -10.27 13.76 -2.95
C LEU A 152 -9.28 13.29 -4.01
N ASN A 153 -9.63 12.27 -4.79
CA ASN A 153 -8.68 11.52 -5.61
C ASN A 153 -7.90 12.43 -6.58
N GLU A 154 -8.58 13.36 -7.24
CA GLU A 154 -7.91 14.32 -8.13
C GLU A 154 -7.12 15.39 -7.38
N GLU A 155 -7.59 15.86 -6.22
CA GLU A 155 -6.86 16.81 -5.37
C GLU A 155 -5.56 16.19 -4.83
N ILE A 156 -5.60 14.92 -4.41
CA ILE A 156 -4.43 14.17 -3.93
C ILE A 156 -3.42 14.00 -5.07
N LYS A 157 -3.87 13.60 -6.26
CA LYS A 157 -2.99 13.49 -7.44
C LYS A 157 -2.34 14.82 -7.77
N GLN A 158 -3.08 15.92 -7.66
CA GLN A 158 -2.56 17.27 -7.89
C GLN A 158 -1.55 17.67 -6.80
N ALA A 159 -1.88 17.53 -5.52
CA ALA A 159 -0.99 17.82 -4.40
C ALA A 159 0.31 17.00 -4.47
N TYR A 160 0.24 15.73 -4.88
CA TYR A 160 1.41 14.88 -5.07
C TYR A 160 2.31 15.36 -6.22
N ARG A 161 1.72 15.84 -7.32
CA ARG A 161 2.46 16.40 -8.45
C ARG A 161 3.09 17.75 -8.10
N GLU A 162 2.33 18.65 -7.47
CA GLU A 162 2.75 20.00 -7.08
C GLU A 162 3.81 19.99 -5.97
N SER A 163 3.76 19.01 -5.06
CA SER A 163 4.79 18.81 -4.06
C SER A 163 6.14 18.37 -4.66
N ASN A 164 6.19 18.10 -5.96
CA ASN A 164 7.32 17.45 -6.61
C ASN A 164 7.71 16.18 -5.83
N LYS A 165 6.72 15.39 -5.38
CA LYS A 165 6.92 14.15 -4.61
C LYS A 165 7.59 14.39 -3.25
N ASN A 166 7.42 15.57 -2.65
CA ASN A 166 7.89 15.87 -1.30
C ASN A 166 6.85 15.41 -0.28
N LEU A 167 7.20 14.39 0.51
CA LEU A 167 6.32 13.81 1.52
C LEU A 167 5.91 14.83 2.60
N ASP A 168 6.76 15.77 2.99
CA ASP A 168 6.43 16.77 4.01
C ASP A 168 5.35 17.74 3.56
N GLN A 169 5.36 18.11 2.27
CA GLN A 169 4.30 18.95 1.70
C GLN A 169 2.97 18.19 1.60
N LEU A 170 3.02 16.89 1.29
CA LEU A 170 1.82 16.04 1.31
C LEU A 170 1.26 15.86 2.73
N LYS A 171 2.14 15.68 3.72
CA LYS A 171 1.77 15.68 5.15
C LYS A 171 1.11 17.00 5.56
N GLN A 172 1.66 18.12 5.10
CA GLN A 172 1.07 19.43 5.38
C GLN A 172 -0.32 19.57 4.75
N TYR A 173 -0.49 19.14 3.50
CA TYR A 173 -1.82 19.11 2.86
C TYR A 173 -2.83 18.29 3.66
N ILE A 174 -2.43 17.11 4.14
CA ILE A 174 -3.28 16.25 4.99
C ILE A 174 -3.69 16.98 6.27
N LYS A 175 -2.74 17.64 6.95
CA LYS A 175 -3.00 18.42 8.17
C LYS A 175 -3.98 19.56 7.92
N ASP A 176 -3.76 20.31 6.84
CA ASP A 176 -4.55 21.50 6.51
C ASP A 176 -6.00 21.13 6.09
N HIS A 177 -6.22 19.91 5.58
CA HIS A 177 -7.52 19.43 5.12
C HIS A 177 -8.09 18.28 5.97
N LYS A 178 -7.58 18.10 7.19
CA LYS A 178 -7.89 16.95 8.06
C LYS A 178 -9.39 16.74 8.27
N GLU A 179 -10.15 17.81 8.50
CA GLU A 179 -11.60 17.74 8.72
C GLU A 179 -12.32 17.20 7.49
N LYS A 180 -12.01 17.72 6.29
CA LYS A 180 -12.57 17.24 5.02
C LYS A 180 -12.23 15.77 4.81
N ILE A 181 -10.95 15.39 4.91
CA ILE A 181 -10.51 14.01 4.66
C ILE A 181 -11.20 13.06 5.64
N THR A 182 -11.24 13.40 6.92
CA THR A 182 -11.88 12.57 7.95
C THR A 182 -13.39 12.43 7.75
N SER A 183 -14.06 13.45 7.19
CA SER A 183 -15.49 13.35 6.85
C SER A 183 -15.78 12.40 5.69
N LEU A 184 -14.79 12.17 4.83
CA LEU A 184 -14.88 11.28 3.66
C LEU A 184 -14.35 9.86 3.95
N ASP A 185 -13.54 9.70 5.00
CA ASP A 185 -13.06 8.41 5.47
C ASP A 185 -14.20 7.61 6.12
N SER A 186 -14.96 6.94 5.26
CA SER A 186 -16.21 6.28 5.64
C SER A 186 -16.03 4.85 6.16
N ASN A 187 -14.86 4.23 5.94
CA ASN A 187 -14.56 2.86 6.38
C ASN A 187 -13.05 2.70 6.60
N THR A 188 -12.59 2.99 7.82
CA THR A 188 -11.22 2.63 8.22
C THR A 188 -11.22 1.14 8.59
N GLU A 189 -10.35 0.34 8.00
CA GLU A 189 -10.23 -1.07 8.32
C GLU A 189 -9.25 -1.28 9.49
N ILE A 190 -9.56 -2.22 10.37
CA ILE A 190 -8.71 -2.68 11.47
C ILE A 190 -8.46 -4.16 11.26
N ILE A 191 -7.23 -4.49 10.87
CA ILE A 191 -6.82 -5.88 10.62
C ILE A 191 -5.68 -6.21 11.58
N ALA A 192 -5.88 -7.24 12.40
CA ALA A 192 -4.85 -7.72 13.33
C ALA A 192 -4.90 -9.25 13.47
N TYR A 193 -3.73 -9.87 13.53
CA TYR A 193 -3.63 -11.30 13.80
C TYR A 193 -3.61 -11.54 15.30
N LEU A 194 -4.52 -12.37 15.80
CA LEU A 194 -4.57 -12.78 17.20
C LEU A 194 -5.02 -14.23 17.29
N GLU A 195 -4.25 -15.07 18.00
CA GLU A 195 -4.61 -16.48 18.19
C GLU A 195 -5.73 -16.65 19.23
N ASP A 196 -6.50 -17.73 19.11
CA ASP A 196 -7.50 -18.17 20.09
C ASP A 196 -8.58 -17.12 20.44
N VAL A 197 -9.07 -16.38 19.43
CA VAL A 197 -10.21 -15.46 19.60
C VAL A 197 -11.52 -16.23 19.44
N ASP A 198 -12.15 -16.59 20.57
CA ASP A 198 -13.52 -17.12 20.60
C ASP A 198 -14.57 -15.99 20.66
N ASP A 199 -15.86 -16.36 20.65
CA ASP A 199 -16.98 -15.40 20.67
C ASP A 199 -16.98 -14.49 21.92
N GLU A 200 -16.56 -15.01 23.08
CA GLU A 200 -16.50 -14.24 24.33
C GLU A 200 -15.37 -13.21 24.25
N GLN A 201 -14.20 -13.64 23.82
CA GLN A 201 -13.04 -12.76 23.62
C GLN A 201 -13.31 -11.73 22.52
N ALA A 202 -13.97 -12.10 21.42
CA ALA A 202 -14.37 -11.19 20.35
C ALA A 202 -15.32 -10.09 20.86
N ALA A 203 -16.28 -10.44 21.72
CA ALA A 203 -17.19 -9.47 22.33
C ALA A 203 -16.46 -8.47 23.23
N ILE A 204 -15.51 -8.94 24.06
CA ILE A 204 -14.67 -8.09 24.91
C ILE A 204 -13.81 -7.14 24.06
N ILE A 205 -13.15 -7.66 23.02
CA ILE A 205 -12.33 -6.84 22.11
C ILE A 205 -13.18 -5.75 21.47
N LYS A 206 -14.37 -6.09 20.97
CA LYS A 206 -15.29 -5.12 20.37
C LYS A 206 -15.67 -4.01 21.34
N GLU A 207 -16.01 -4.36 22.58
CA GLU A 207 -16.38 -3.38 23.61
C GLU A 207 -15.19 -2.45 23.94
N GLU A 208 -14.00 -3.00 24.11
CA GLU A 208 -12.81 -2.22 24.45
C GLU A 208 -12.35 -1.32 23.30
N LEU A 209 -12.45 -1.78 22.05
CA LEU A 209 -12.22 -0.95 20.86
C LEU A 209 -13.23 0.19 20.78
N THR A 210 -14.52 -0.07 21.05
CA THR A 210 -15.58 0.96 21.02
C THR A 210 -15.28 2.14 21.97
N LYS A 211 -14.61 1.87 23.11
CA LYS A 211 -14.23 2.90 24.08
C LYS A 211 -12.99 3.72 23.67
N ARG A 212 -12.20 3.22 22.72
CA ARG A 212 -10.85 3.73 22.40
C ARG A 212 -10.73 4.31 21.02
N LEU A 213 -11.58 3.88 20.09
CA LEU A 213 -11.60 4.38 18.72
C LEU A 213 -12.15 5.82 18.67
N PRO A 214 -11.58 6.69 17.83
CA PRO A 214 -12.17 7.99 17.57
C PRO A 214 -13.51 7.83 16.82
N LYS A 215 -14.30 8.90 16.73
CA LYS A 215 -15.54 8.92 15.95
C LYS A 215 -15.29 8.45 14.51
N GLY A 216 -16.17 7.62 14.00
CA GLY A 216 -16.03 7.03 12.67
C GLY A 216 -16.68 5.66 12.54
N THR A 217 -16.52 5.06 11.36
CA THR A 217 -16.97 3.72 11.04
C THR A 217 -15.76 2.86 10.71
N TYR A 218 -15.71 1.69 11.35
CA TYR A 218 -14.59 0.76 11.26
C TYR A 218 -15.07 -0.60 10.82
N VAL A 219 -14.37 -1.19 9.85
CA VAL A 219 -14.50 -2.61 9.51
C VAL A 219 -13.38 -3.34 10.24
N VAL A 220 -13.72 -4.34 11.04
CA VAL A 220 -12.79 -5.01 11.94
C VAL A 220 -12.68 -6.48 11.58
N GLU A 221 -11.44 -6.93 11.43
CA GLU A 221 -11.04 -8.31 11.18
C GLU A 221 -9.87 -8.66 12.12
N ILE A 222 -10.20 -9.25 13.28
CA ILE A 222 -9.22 -9.61 14.29
C ILE A 222 -9.34 -11.09 14.63
N GLY A 223 -8.26 -11.83 14.49
CA GLY A 223 -8.25 -13.26 14.72
C GLY A 223 -7.21 -13.95 13.85
N LYS A 224 -7.37 -15.26 13.66
CA LYS A 224 -6.43 -16.08 12.91
C LYS A 224 -6.88 -16.26 11.46
N ASP A 225 -5.93 -16.17 10.53
CA ASP A 225 -6.14 -16.60 9.14
C ASP A 225 -6.37 -18.11 9.09
N ASP A 226 -7.57 -18.52 8.68
CA ASP A 226 -7.83 -19.91 8.32
C ASP A 226 -7.49 -20.13 6.84
N VAL A 227 -6.32 -20.73 6.63
CA VAL A 227 -5.81 -21.10 5.30
C VAL A 227 -6.68 -22.17 4.62
N GLU A 228 -7.35 -23.05 5.37
CA GLU A 228 -8.24 -24.09 4.82
C GLU A 228 -9.55 -23.47 4.28
N LEU A 229 -9.98 -22.35 4.86
CA LEU A 229 -11.14 -21.58 4.40
C LEU A 229 -10.80 -20.52 3.36
N GLY A 230 -9.55 -20.47 2.88
CA GLY A 230 -9.11 -19.51 1.86
C GLY A 230 -8.77 -18.12 2.41
N GLY A 231 -8.31 -18.05 3.67
CA GLY A 231 -7.90 -16.81 4.34
C GLY A 231 -9.05 -16.12 5.08
N ILE A 232 -10.08 -16.86 5.49
CA ILE A 232 -11.14 -16.29 6.34
C ILE A 232 -10.57 -16.10 7.75
N ASN A 233 -10.71 -14.88 8.28
CA ASN A 233 -10.31 -14.58 9.65
C ASN A 233 -11.32 -15.21 10.63
N ILE A 234 -10.87 -16.13 11.47
CA ILE A 234 -11.65 -16.70 12.58
C ILE A 234 -11.38 -15.85 13.82
N GLY A 235 -12.40 -15.08 14.23
CA GLY A 235 -12.36 -14.20 15.40
C GLY A 235 -13.42 -13.10 15.31
N LEU A 236 -13.05 -11.88 15.68
CA LEU A 236 -13.93 -10.72 15.55
C LEU A 236 -13.98 -10.24 14.09
N GLY A 237 -15.13 -10.45 13.45
CA GLY A 237 -15.48 -9.87 12.16
C GLY A 237 -16.68 -8.92 12.27
N GLY A 238 -16.62 -7.77 11.60
CA GLY A 238 -17.79 -6.93 11.38
C GLY A 238 -17.54 -5.42 11.51
N GLN A 239 -18.62 -4.66 11.74
CA GLN A 239 -18.56 -3.20 11.77
C GLN A 239 -18.67 -2.66 13.22
N ILE A 240 -17.88 -1.63 13.52
CA ILE A 240 -17.98 -0.78 14.71
C ILE A 240 -18.25 0.66 14.24
N THR A 241 -19.31 1.30 14.76
CA THR A 241 -19.60 2.71 14.48
C THR A 241 -19.59 3.49 15.80
N ILE A 242 -18.83 4.59 15.83
CA ILE A 242 -18.66 5.49 16.96
C ILE A 242 -19.22 6.86 16.60
N GLU A 243 -20.25 7.30 17.32
CA GLU A 243 -20.99 8.56 17.08
C GLU A 243 -20.40 9.80 17.77
#